data_AF-A0A3S5ATZ8-F1
#
_entry.id   AF-A0A3S5ATZ8-F1
#
_cell.length_a   1.000
_cell.length_b   1.000
_cell.length_c   1.000
_cell.angle_alpha   90.00
_cell.angle_beta   90.00
_cell.angle_gamma   90.00
#
_symmetry.space_group_name_H-M   'P 1'
#
loop_
_entity.id
_entity.type
_entity.pdbx_description
1 polymer ?
#
loop_
_entity_poly.entity_id
_entity_poly.type
_entity_poly.pdbx_seq_one_letter_code
_entity_poly.pdbx_strand_id
1 'polypeptide(L)'
;MKVPEKHVVVELEYMSLDLICFQHAMAVLGDFAQVGALKGYLKATLEANPEIAQYGVLLPRGLKVILPEFALHNPQSMVKRLCD
;
A
#
# COMPACT_ATOMS: atom_id res chain seq x y z
N MET A 1 -5.90 0.78 13.50
CA MET A 1 -5.48 -0.55 12.99
C MET A 1 -4.09 -0.45 12.38
N LYS A 2 -3.34 -1.55 12.30
CA LYS A 2 -1.98 -1.56 11.75
C LYS A 2 -1.85 -2.57 10.60
N VAL A 3 -1.08 -2.19 9.59
CA VAL A 3 -0.59 -3.03 8.51
C VAL A 3 0.82 -3.47 8.89
N PRO A 4 1.09 -4.78 9.11
CA PRO A 4 2.41 -5.25 9.48
C PRO A 4 3.38 -5.15 8.29
N GLU A 5 4.67 -5.08 8.61
CA GLU A 5 5.72 -5.22 7.62
C GLU A 5 5.60 -6.58 6.90
N LYS A 6 5.82 -6.60 5.59
CA LYS A 6 5.87 -7.82 4.80
C LYS A 6 6.84 -7.68 3.63
N HIS A 7 7.58 -8.74 3.38
CA HIS A 7 8.47 -8.82 2.22
C HIS A 7 7.73 -9.60 1.14
N VAL A 8 7.56 -9.00 -0.03
CA VAL A 8 6.87 -9.61 -1.17
C VAL A 8 7.79 -9.67 -2.36
N VAL A 9 7.69 -10.77 -3.11
CA VAL A 9 8.40 -10.93 -4.38
C VAL A 9 7.38 -10.72 -5.49
N VAL A 10 7.72 -9.91 -6.48
CA VAL A 10 6.87 -9.68 -7.64
C VAL A 10 6.82 -10.96 -8.47
N GLU A 11 5.71 -11.72 -8.39
CA GLU A 11 5.59 -13.00 -9.10
C GLU A 11 5.13 -12.84 -10.55
N LEU A 12 4.40 -11.75 -10.86
CA LEU A 12 3.81 -11.49 -12.17
C LEU A 12 4.41 -10.22 -12.80
N GLU A 13 4.65 -10.24 -14.11
CA GLU A 13 5.26 -9.15 -14.88
C GLU A 13 4.39 -7.88 -14.99
N TYR A 14 3.11 -7.94 -14.59
CA TYR A 14 2.17 -6.83 -14.68
C TYR A 14 1.79 -6.23 -13.31
N MET A 15 2.55 -6.52 -12.26
CA MET A 15 2.29 -5.91 -10.95
C MET A 15 2.85 -4.50 -10.88
N SER A 16 1.99 -3.57 -10.46
CA SER A 16 2.39 -2.23 -10.04
C SER A 16 2.57 -2.17 -8.52
N LEU A 17 3.37 -1.22 -8.05
CA LEU A 17 3.56 -0.99 -6.63
C LEU A 17 2.23 -0.68 -5.91
N ASP A 18 1.36 0.09 -6.58
CA ASP A 18 0.04 0.45 -6.07
C ASP A 18 -0.83 -0.79 -5.84
N LEU A 19 -0.88 -1.70 -6.83
CA LEU A 19 -1.63 -2.95 -6.72
C LEU A 19 -1.10 -3.84 -5.60
N ILE A 20 0.23 -3.96 -5.47
CA ILE A 20 0.87 -4.75 -4.40
C ILE A 20 0.52 -4.17 -3.03
N CYS A 21 0.66 -2.86 -2.85
CA CYS A 21 0.32 -2.18 -1.60
C CYS A 21 -1.15 -2.35 -1.26
N PHE A 22 -2.03 -2.21 -2.26
CA PHE A 22 -3.47 -2.38 -2.11
C PHE A 22 -3.84 -3.81 -1.71
N GLN A 23 -3.30 -4.83 -2.39
CA GLN A 23 -3.56 -6.24 -2.08
C GLN A 23 -3.12 -6.61 -0.67
N HIS A 24 -1.93 -6.15 -0.23
CA HIS A 24 -1.46 -6.39 1.13
C HIS A 24 -2.35 -5.70 2.17
N ALA A 25 -2.68 -4.43 1.95
CA ALA A 25 -3.54 -3.68 2.85
C ALA A 25 -4.95 -4.30 2.95
N MET A 26 -5.53 -4.72 1.82
CA MET A 26 -6.81 -5.45 1.78
C MET A 26 -6.74 -6.78 2.51
N ALA A 27 -5.67 -7.55 2.33
CA ALA A 27 -5.48 -8.84 3.01
C ALA A 27 -5.39 -8.70 4.54
N VAL A 28 -4.89 -7.57 5.03
CA VAL A 28 -4.73 -7.30 6.47
C VAL A 28 -5.96 -6.63 7.08
N LEU A 29 -6.49 -5.59 6.43
CA LEU A 29 -7.57 -4.76 6.97
C LEU A 29 -8.95 -5.28 6.62
N GLY A 30 -9.08 -6.03 5.53
CA GLY A 30 -10.34 -6.62 5.06
C GLY A 30 -11.43 -5.62 4.63
N ASP A 31 -11.14 -4.31 4.67
CA ASP A 31 -12.12 -3.25 4.46
C ASP A 31 -11.60 -2.16 3.51
N PHE A 32 -12.33 -1.91 2.44
CA PHE A 32 -11.96 -0.93 1.40
C PHE A 32 -11.88 0.50 1.95
N ALA A 33 -12.74 0.89 2.89
CA ALA A 33 -12.72 2.24 3.44
C ALA A 33 -11.48 2.47 4.30
N GLN A 34 -11.05 1.45 5.05
CA GLN A 34 -9.80 1.50 5.81
C GLN A 34 -8.57 1.50 4.92
N VAL A 35 -8.56 0.72 3.84
CA VAL A 35 -7.46 0.75 2.86
C VAL A 35 -7.37 2.11 2.17
N GLY A 36 -8.51 2.70 1.78
CA GLY A 36 -8.56 4.06 1.24
C GLY A 36 -8.13 5.15 2.23
N ALA A 37 -8.18 4.87 3.53
CA ALA A 37 -7.69 5.76 4.58
C ALA A 37 -6.16 5.72 4.78
N LEU A 38 -5.44 4.77 4.16
CA LEU A 38 -3.97 4.65 4.20
C LEU A 38 -3.26 5.73 3.36
N LYS A 39 -3.50 7.00 3.66
CA LYS A 39 -2.84 8.11 2.98
C LYS A 39 -1.34 8.09 3.28
N GLY A 40 -0.53 7.96 2.23
CA GLY A 40 0.93 7.95 2.32
C GLY A 40 1.57 6.58 2.45
N TYR A 41 0.80 5.49 2.49
CA TYR A 41 1.36 4.13 2.57
C TYR A 41 2.23 3.80 1.36
N LEU A 42 1.79 4.13 0.14
CA LEU A 42 2.59 3.96 -1.07
C LEU A 42 3.88 4.80 -1.03
N LYS A 43 3.83 6.01 -0.48
CA LYS A 43 5.00 6.88 -0.34
C LYS A 43 6.01 6.26 0.64
N ALA A 44 5.53 5.77 1.79
CA ALA A 44 6.36 5.05 2.75
C ALA A 44 7.01 3.80 2.13
N THR A 45 6.28 3.07 1.28
CA THR A 45 6.84 1.93 0.54
C THR A 45 7.92 2.38 -0.44
N LEU A 46 7.76 3.49 -1.15
CA LEU A 46 8.80 4.03 -2.03
C LEU A 46 10.04 4.49 -1.25
N GLU A 47 9.86 5.09 -0.08
CA GLU A 47 10.97 5.49 0.79
C GLU A 47 11.74 4.28 1.33
N ALA A 48 11.05 3.18 1.63
CA ALA A 48 11.65 1.93 2.04
C ALA A 48 12.33 1.16 0.88
N ASN A 49 11.96 1.46 -0.37
CA ASN A 49 12.49 0.80 -1.56
C ASN A 49 12.87 1.85 -2.62
N PRO A 50 13.92 2.65 -2.39
CA PRO A 50 14.30 3.73 -3.29
C PRO A 50 14.69 3.21 -4.69
N GLU A 51 15.16 1.96 -4.77
CA GLU A 51 15.46 1.28 -6.03
C GLU A 51 14.22 1.10 -6.92
N ILE A 52 13.02 1.16 -6.37
CA ILE A 52 11.78 1.00 -7.14
C ILE A 52 11.51 2.23 -8.02
N ALA A 53 11.99 3.40 -7.60
CA ALA A 53 11.76 4.65 -8.34
C ALA A 53 12.39 4.66 -9.74
N GLN A 54 13.36 3.78 -10.01
CA GLN A 54 13.96 3.63 -11.34
C GLN A 54 13.06 2.83 -12.29
N TYR A 55 12.12 2.06 -11.76
CA TYR A 55 11.18 1.28 -12.54
C TYR A 55 9.96 2.14 -12.87
N GLY A 56 9.37 1.88 -14.04
CA GLY A 56 8.15 2.55 -14.47
C GLY A 56 6.92 2.06 -13.70
N VAL A 57 5.75 2.16 -14.33
CA VAL A 57 4.46 1.75 -13.73
C VAL A 57 4.44 0.25 -13.37
N LEU A 58 5.21 -0.57 -14.09
CA LEU A 58 5.27 -2.02 -13.90
C LEU A 58 6.61 -2.42 -13.30
N LEU A 59 6.57 -3.29 -12.31
CA LEU A 59 7.75 -3.81 -11.64
C LEU A 59 8.25 -5.09 -12.34
N PRO A 60 9.57 -5.27 -12.47
CA PRO A 60 10.12 -6.51 -13.00
C PRO A 60 9.80 -7.70 -12.09
N ARG A 61 9.53 -8.85 -12.72
CA ARG A 61 9.34 -10.11 -12.01
C ARG A 61 10.60 -10.48 -11.22
N GLY A 62 10.41 -11.01 -10.02
CA GLY A 62 11.48 -11.39 -9.09
C GLY A 62 12.00 -10.24 -8.24
N LEU A 63 11.54 -9.02 -8.45
CA LEU A 63 11.88 -7.89 -7.59
C LEU A 63 11.35 -8.11 -6.17
N LYS A 64 12.20 -7.85 -5.18
CA LYS A 64 11.81 -7.87 -3.78
C LYS A 64 11.33 -6.49 -3.39
N VAL A 65 10.13 -6.43 -2.83
CA VAL A 65 9.53 -5.19 -2.32
C VAL A 65 9.29 -5.36 -0.83
N ILE A 66 9.81 -4.42 -0.05
CA ILE A 66 9.62 -4.32 1.38
C ILE A 66 8.40 -3.44 1.62
N LEU A 67 7.30 -4.04 2.08
CA LEU A 67 6.12 -3.31 2.51
C LEU A 67 6.32 -2.94 3.99
N PRO A 68 6.48 -1.65 4.34
CA PRO A 68 6.78 -1.24 5.71
C PRO A 68 5.59 -1.46 6.64
N GLU A 69 5.85 -1.56 7.95
CA GLU A 69 4.77 -1.46 8.94
C GLU A 69 4.13 -0.07 8.85
N PHE A 70 2.80 -0.02 8.78
CA PHE A 70 2.05 1.23 8.66
C PHE A 70 0.83 1.24 9.57
N ALA A 71 0.72 2.26 10.42
CA ALA A 71 -0.43 2.44 11.29
C ALA A 71 -1.41 3.46 10.68
N LEU A 72 -2.69 3.11 10.69
CA LEU A 72 -3.75 4.09 10.44
C LEU A 72 -3.80 5.05 11.62
N HIS A 73 -3.27 6.27 11.44
CA HIS A 73 -3.67 7.39 12.27
C HIS A 73 -5.11 7.71 11.93
N ASN A 74 -6.02 7.36 12.82
CA ASN A 74 -7.44 7.61 12.70
C ASN A 74 -7.73 8.93 13.42
N PRO A 75 -7.59 10.13 12.80
CA PRO A 75 -8.32 11.26 13.33
C PRO A 75 -9.80 10.90 13.14
N GLN A 76 -10.61 10.96 14.20
CA GLN A 76 -12.06 10.89 14.09
C GLN A 76 -12.55 12.06 13.22
N SER A 77 -12.45 11.93 11.90
CA SER A 77 -13.00 12.91 10.97
C SER A 77 -14.23 12.28 10.37
N MET A 78 -15.32 12.49 11.09
CA MET A 78 -16.70 12.32 10.66
C MET A 78 -16.84 12.81 9.22
N VAL A 79 -16.88 11.89 8.26
CA VAL A 79 -17.23 12.21 6.88
C VAL A 79 -18.74 12.43 6.88
N LYS A 80 -19.18 13.69 6.96
CA LYS A 80 -20.55 14.05 6.58
C LYS A 80 -20.75 13.59 5.13
N ARG A 81 -21.77 12.76 4.89
CA ARG A 81 -22.19 12.38 3.55
C ARG A 81 -22.51 13.66 2.76
N LEU A 82 -22.01 13.77 1.54
CA LEU A 82 -22.29 14.88 0.61
C LEU A 82 -23.65 14.71 -0.10
N CYS A 83 -24.63 14.11 0.57
CA CYS A 83 -25.98 13.90 0.06
C CYS A 83 -26.99 14.07 1.21
N ASP A 84 -26.99 15.25 1.82
CA ASP A 84 -28.11 15.80 2.59
C ASP A 84 -28.37 17.22 2.05
#